data_AF-A0A453JD69-F1
#
_entry.id   AF-A0A453JD69-F1
#
_cell.length_a   1.000
_cell.length_b   1.000
_cell.length_c   1.000
_cell.angle_alpha   90.00
_cell.angle_beta   90.00
_cell.angle_gamma   90.00
#
_symmetry.space_group_name_H-M   'P 1'
#
loop_
_entity.id
_entity.type
_entity.pdbx_description
1 polymer ?
#
loop_
_entity_poly.entity_id
_entity_poly.type
_entity_poly.pdbx_seq_one_letter_code
_entity_poly.pdbx_strand_id
1 'polypeptide(L)'
;VMHLDAEKEMMSQCVALLGKFIAVREPNIRYLGLENMSRMLLVTDVQDIIKRHQAQIITSLKDPDISIRRRALDLLYGMCDVTNAKEIVEEL
;
A
#
# COMPACT_ATOMS: atom_id res chain seq x y z
N VAL A 1 15.08 -6.06 23.59
CA VAL A 1 15.42 -4.94 22.67
C VAL A 1 15.83 -5.47 21.31
N MET A 2 16.89 -6.28 21.16
CA MET A 2 17.30 -6.87 19.85
C MET A 2 16.21 -7.60 19.06
N HIS A 3 15.22 -8.23 19.71
CA HIS A 3 14.16 -8.97 19.01
C HIS A 3 13.09 -8.07 18.37
N LEU A 4 12.82 -6.90 18.97
CA LEU A 4 11.83 -5.93 18.47
C LEU A 4 12.35 -5.19 17.22
N ASP A 5 13.66 -4.89 17.20
CA ASP A 5 14.28 -4.20 16.07
C ASP A 5 14.31 -5.08 14.80
N ALA A 6 14.60 -6.37 14.97
CA ALA A 6 14.60 -7.34 13.88
C ALA A 6 13.20 -7.52 13.26
N GLU A 7 12.15 -7.53 14.10
CA GLU A 7 10.77 -7.63 13.63
C GLU A 7 10.36 -6.40 12.81
N LYS A 8 10.71 -5.19 13.26
CA LYS A 8 10.45 -3.95 12.54
C LYS A 8 11.18 -3.90 11.19
N GLU A 9 12.43 -4.35 11.14
CA GLU A 9 13.19 -4.42 9.90
C GLU A 9 12.57 -5.41 8.90
N MET A 10 12.16 -6.60 9.37
CA MET A 10 11.46 -7.58 8.55
C MET A 10 10.16 -7.01 7.98
N MET A 11 9.36 -6.33 8.80
CA MET A 11 8.12 -5.69 8.34
C MET A 11 8.38 -4.61 7.29
N SER A 12 9.42 -3.80 7.47
CA SER A 12 9.83 -2.82 6.45
C SER A 12 10.20 -3.48 5.13
N GLN A 13 10.89 -4.62 5.16
CA GLN A 13 11.24 -5.38 3.96
C GLN A 13 9.99 -5.99 3.30
N CYS A 14 9.03 -6.48 4.08
CA CYS A 14 7.74 -6.96 3.57
C CYS A 14 6.96 -5.86 2.85
N VAL A 15 6.82 -4.68 3.46
CA VAL A 15 6.16 -3.52 2.81
C VAL A 15 6.87 -3.14 1.52
N ALA A 16 8.21 -3.08 1.52
CA ALA A 16 8.97 -2.77 0.32
C ALA A 16 8.78 -3.82 -0.80
N LEU A 17 8.67 -5.10 -0.47
CA LEU A 17 8.39 -6.16 -1.43
C LEU A 17 6.96 -6.05 -1.99
N LEU A 18 5.97 -5.78 -1.16
CA LEU A 18 4.59 -5.55 -1.59
C LEU A 18 4.49 -4.32 -2.50
N GLY A 19 5.25 -3.25 -2.22
CA GLY A 19 5.36 -2.10 -3.10
C GLY A 19 5.90 -2.46 -4.49
N LYS A 20 6.87 -3.39 -4.57
CA LYS A 20 7.33 -3.95 -5.85
C LYS A 20 6.22 -4.75 -6.55
N PHE A 21 5.44 -5.55 -5.83
CA PHE A 21 4.33 -6.31 -6.42
C PHE A 21 3.25 -5.41 -7.01
N ILE A 22 2.92 -4.30 -6.35
CA ILE A 22 1.97 -3.30 -6.89
C ILE A 22 2.47 -2.72 -8.22
N ALA A 23 3.78 -2.53 -8.36
CA ALA A 23 4.40 -2.02 -9.59
C ALA A 23 4.50 -3.05 -10.73
N VAL A 24 4.27 -4.34 -10.47
CA VAL A 24 4.35 -5.39 -11.49
C VAL A 24 3.22 -5.22 -12.53
N ARG A 25 3.53 -5.51 -13.80
CA ARG A 25 2.56 -5.41 -14.91
C ARG A 25 1.48 -6.49 -14.86
N GLU A 26 1.82 -7.66 -14.34
CA GLU A 26 0.92 -8.81 -14.22
C GLU A 26 -0.22 -8.48 -13.23
N PRO A 27 -1.50 -8.53 -13.67
CA PRO A 27 -2.64 -8.06 -12.87
C PRO A 27 -2.84 -8.79 -11.55
N ASN A 28 -2.64 -10.11 -11.50
CA ASN A 28 -2.87 -10.90 -10.30
C ASN A 28 -1.83 -10.60 -9.22
N ILE A 29 -0.56 -10.43 -9.59
CA ILE A 29 0.53 -10.03 -8.69
C ILE A 29 0.24 -8.62 -8.14
N ARG A 30 -0.17 -7.69 -9.01
CA ARG A 30 -0.56 -6.34 -8.57
C ARG A 30 -1.72 -6.38 -7.58
N TYR A 31 -2.77 -7.13 -7.90
CA TYR A 31 -3.93 -7.32 -7.04
C TYR A 31 -3.51 -7.88 -5.67
N LEU A 32 -2.69 -8.93 -5.64
CA LEU A 32 -2.17 -9.51 -4.40
C LEU A 32 -1.30 -8.52 -3.63
N GLY A 33 -0.51 -7.71 -4.32
CA GLY A 33 0.27 -6.63 -3.72
C GLY A 33 -0.61 -5.63 -2.97
N LEU A 34 -1.67 -5.14 -3.62
CA LEU A 34 -2.63 -4.21 -3.02
C LEU A 34 -3.37 -4.85 -1.84
N GLU A 35 -3.89 -6.07 -2.01
CA GLU A 35 -4.64 -6.79 -0.96
C GLU A 35 -3.79 -7.01 0.30
N ASN A 36 -2.55 -7.48 0.12
CA ASN A 36 -1.67 -7.73 1.27
C ASN A 36 -1.13 -6.43 1.87
N MET A 37 -0.97 -5.36 1.09
CA MET A 37 -0.64 -4.03 1.62
C MET A 37 -1.77 -3.49 2.51
N SER A 38 -3.04 -3.70 2.14
CA SER A 38 -4.18 -3.37 3.00
C SER A 38 -4.17 -4.14 4.32
N ARG A 39 -3.77 -5.42 4.30
CA ARG A 39 -3.60 -6.20 5.54
C ARG A 39 -2.46 -5.67 6.40
N MET A 40 -1.37 -5.22 5.78
CA MET A 40 -0.23 -4.61 6.49
C MET A 40 -0.61 -3.30 7.18
N LEU A 41 -1.56 -2.52 6.68
CA LEU A 41 -2.02 -1.31 7.39
C LEU A 41 -2.53 -1.57 8.81
N LEU A 42 -3.00 -2.79 9.10
CA LEU A 42 -3.49 -3.18 10.42
C LEU A 42 -2.37 -3.44 11.43
N VAL A 43 -1.12 -3.56 10.96
CA VAL A 43 0.06 -3.75 11.79
C VAL A 43 0.54 -2.38 12.30
N THR A 44 0.91 -2.30 13.58
CA THR A 44 1.48 -1.08 14.16
C THR A 44 2.82 -0.73 13.53
N ASP A 45 3.15 0.56 13.48
CA ASP A 45 4.45 1.11 13.04
C ASP A 45 4.87 0.89 11.58
N VAL A 46 3.99 0.39 10.71
CA VAL A 46 4.28 0.25 9.26
C VAL A 46 3.58 1.29 8.38
N GLN A 47 2.64 2.06 8.92
CA GLN A 47 1.83 3.02 8.16
C GLN A 47 2.69 4.06 7.42
N ASP A 48 3.70 4.62 8.08
CA ASP A 48 4.60 5.60 7.47
C ASP A 48 5.44 5.01 6.34
N ILE A 49 5.73 3.71 6.40
CA ILE A 49 6.47 3.00 5.35
C ILE A 49 5.54 2.77 4.16
N ILE A 50 4.28 2.37 4.41
CA ILE A 50 3.25 2.17 3.38
C ILE A 50 2.97 3.49 2.64
N LYS A 51 2.90 4.62 3.36
CA LYS A 51 2.72 5.96 2.77
C LYS A 51 3.77 6.35 1.74
N ARG A 52 5.00 5.83 1.83
CA ARG A 52 6.03 6.05 0.80
C ARG A 52 5.67 5.45 -0.56
N HIS A 53 4.73 4.52 -0.60
CA HIS A 53 4.22 3.90 -1.82
C HIS A 53 2.92 4.54 -2.34
N GLN A 54 2.43 5.63 -1.72
CA GLN A 54 1.15 6.27 -2.07
C GLN A 54 1.05 6.59 -3.57
N ALA A 55 2.08 7.18 -4.17
CA ALA A 55 2.08 7.52 -5.60
C ALA A 55 1.83 6.28 -6.49
N GLN A 56 2.43 5.13 -6.16
CA GLN A 56 2.21 3.88 -6.90
C GLN A 56 0.77 3.36 -6.70
N ILE A 57 0.25 3.47 -5.49
CA ILE A 57 -1.13 3.05 -5.18
C ILE A 57 -2.14 3.94 -5.93
N ILE A 58 -1.92 5.26 -5.97
CA ILE A 58 -2.74 6.21 -6.75
C ILE A 58 -2.77 5.81 -8.23
N THR A 59 -1.63 5.42 -8.83
CA THR A 59 -1.63 4.98 -10.24
C THR A 59 -2.52 3.76 -10.50
N SER A 60 -2.74 2.92 -9.48
CA SER A 60 -3.61 1.74 -9.58
C SER A 60 -5.11 2.11 -9.63
N LEU A 61 -5.52 3.34 -9.30
CA LEU A 61 -6.89 3.82 -9.51
C LEU A 61 -7.25 3.95 -11.00
N LYS A 62 -6.25 4.07 -11.88
CA LYS A 62 -6.41 4.21 -13.33
C LYS A 62 -6.28 2.87 -14.06
N ASP A 63 -6.21 1.75 -13.33
CA ASP A 63 -6.06 0.42 -13.89
C ASP A 63 -7.32 0.00 -14.70
N PRO A 64 -7.17 -0.68 -15.85
CA PRO A 64 -8.32 -1.16 -16.63
C PRO A 64 -9.17 -2.18 -15.85
N ASP A 65 -8.58 -2.94 -14.91
CA ASP A 65 -9.31 -3.90 -14.10
C ASP A 65 -10.03 -3.22 -12.92
N ILE A 66 -11.36 -3.34 -12.86
CA ILE A 66 -12.18 -2.75 -11.80
C ILE A 66 -11.88 -3.33 -10.41
N SER A 67 -11.44 -4.59 -10.32
CA SER A 67 -11.08 -5.22 -9.06
C SER A 67 -9.82 -4.59 -8.47
N ILE A 68 -8.82 -4.28 -9.30
CA ILE A 68 -7.58 -3.58 -8.91
C ILE A 68 -7.89 -2.16 -8.45
N ARG A 69 -8.72 -1.43 -9.22
CA ARG A 69 -9.14 -0.07 -8.85
C ARG A 69 -9.82 -0.03 -7.49
N ARG A 70 -10.72 -0.98 -7.21
CA ARG A 70 -11.40 -1.10 -5.93
C ARG A 70 -10.43 -1.38 -4.78
N ARG A 71 -9.45 -2.27 -4.98
CA ARG A 71 -8.41 -2.54 -3.97
C ARG A 71 -7.52 -1.34 -3.70
N ALA A 72 -7.14 -0.60 -4.73
CA ALA A 72 -6.36 0.63 -4.58
C ALA A 72 -7.15 1.68 -3.78
N LEU A 73 -8.45 1.85 -4.07
CA LEU A 73 -9.33 2.75 -3.32
C LEU A 73 -9.45 2.33 -1.84
N ASP A 74 -9.71 1.05 -1.56
CA ASP A 74 -9.81 0.54 -0.19
C ASP A 74 -8.51 0.80 0.61
N LEU A 75 -7.36 0.60 -0.05
CA LEU A 75 -6.04 0.86 0.53
C LEU A 75 -5.81 2.35 0.81
N LEU A 76 -6.09 3.22 -0.17
CA LEU A 76 -5.97 4.67 -0.01
C LEU A 76 -6.88 5.20 1.10
N TYR A 77 -8.12 4.71 1.17
CA TYR A 77 -9.04 5.04 2.25
C TYR A 77 -8.48 4.63 3.62
N GLY A 78 -7.92 3.43 3.74
CA GLY A 78 -7.36 2.92 4.99
C GLY A 78 -6.11 3.65 5.48
N MET A 79 -5.27 4.18 4.58
CA MET A 79 -4.04 4.92 4.92
C MET A 79 -4.23 6.44 4.98
N CYS A 80 -5.44 6.93 4.70
CA CYS A 80 -5.74 8.35 4.63
C CYS A 80 -5.69 8.99 6.02
N ASP A 81 -4.99 10.11 6.14
CA ASP A 81 -4.99 10.99 7.29
C ASP A 81 -4.89 12.46 6.88
N VAL A 82 -4.79 13.35 7.87
CA VAL A 82 -4.72 14.80 7.63
C VAL A 82 -3.54 15.24 6.75
N THR A 83 -2.49 14.41 6.62
CA THR A 83 -1.28 14.76 5.87
C THR A 83 -1.41 14.46 4.38
N ASN A 84 -2.25 13.48 4.00
CA ASN A 84 -2.39 13.04 2.60
C ASN A 84 -3.83 13.11 2.05
N ALA A 85 -4.83 13.41 2.89
CA ALA A 85 -6.24 13.42 2.48
C ALA A 85 -6.51 14.30 1.24
N LYS A 86 -5.89 15.47 1.16
CA LYS A 86 -6.07 16.39 0.03
C LYS A 86 -5.62 15.75 -1.28
N GLU A 87 -4.41 15.19 -1.30
CA GLU A 87 -3.83 14.55 -2.50
C GLU A 87 -4.65 13.32 -2.92
N ILE A 88 -5.07 12.49 -1.96
CA ILE A 88 -5.88 11.31 -2.25
C ILE A 88 -7.22 11.72 -2.88
N VAL A 89 -7.93 12.69 -2.30
CA VAL A 89 -9.26 13.11 -2.77
C VAL A 89 -9.18 13.80 -4.14
N GLU A 90 -8.10 14.49 -4.47
CA GLU A 90 -7.91 15.13 -5.78
C GLU A 90 -7.75 14.11 -6.94
N GLU A 91 -7.38 12.87 -6.65
CA GLU A 91 -7.20 11.80 -7.64
C GLU A 91 -8.41 10.84 -7.78
N LEU A 92 -9.43 10.99 -6.93
CA LEU A 92 -10.68 10.22 -6.96
C LEU A 92 -11.72 10.84 -7.91
#